data_AF-A0A293MRK9-F1
#
_entry.id   AF-A0A293MRK9-F1
#
_cell.length_a   1.000
_cell.length_b   1.000
_cell.length_c   1.000
_cell.angle_alpha   90.00
_cell.angle_beta   90.00
_cell.angle_gamma   90.00
#
_symmetry.space_group_name_H-M   'P 1'
#
loop_
_entity.id
_entity.type
_entity.pdbx_description
1 polymer ?
#
loop_
_entity_poly.entity_id
_entity_poly.type
_entity_poly.pdbx_seq_one_letter_code
_entity_poly.pdbx_strand_id
1 'polypeptide(L)' 'MEAVDKRSNAGLRELLQNHTFVGSVNQKYALVQHQTNLYIVNTRQISKELFYQLMLRNFGNFPNGRKV' A
#
# COMPACT_ATOMS: atom_id res chain seq x y z
N MET A 1 -15.14 -6.36 5.27
CA MET A 1 -14.61 -5.94 3.95
C MET A 1 -15.33 -4.70 3.43
N GLU A 2 -16.66 -4.72 3.39
CA GLU A 2 -17.52 -3.63 2.85
C GLU A 2 -17.16 -2.20 3.31
N ALA A 3 -16.83 -1.99 4.59
CA ALA A 3 -16.45 -0.67 5.10
C ALA A 3 -15.11 -0.14 4.54
N VAL A 4 -14.17 -1.05 4.22
CA VAL A 4 -12.90 -0.70 3.57
C VAL A 4 -13.16 -0.36 2.10
N ASP A 5 -13.98 -1.17 1.43
CA ASP A 5 -14.29 -0.97 0.01
C ASP A 5 -15.04 0.36 -0.23
N LYS A 6 -15.98 0.72 0.65
CA LYS A 6 -16.67 2.03 0.64
C LYS A 6 -15.76 3.24 0.79
N ARG A 7 -14.59 3.07 1.41
CA ARG A 7 -13.58 4.14 1.60
C ARG A 7 -12.48 4.11 0.53
N SER A 8 -12.56 3.17 -0.41
CA SER A 8 -11.56 3.05 -1.47
C SER A 8 -11.65 4.22 -2.44
N ASN A 9 -10.50 4.69 -2.92
CA ASN A 9 -10.41 5.71 -3.95
C ASN A 9 -9.80 5.08 -5.21
N ALA A 10 -10.56 5.09 -6.30
CA ALA A 10 -10.17 4.43 -7.55
C ALA A 10 -8.90 5.05 -8.17
N GLY A 11 -8.77 6.39 -8.13
CA GLY A 11 -7.60 7.07 -8.68
C GLY A 11 -6.32 6.80 -7.88
N LEU A 12 -6.39 6.82 -6.55
CA LEU A 12 -5.25 6.44 -5.70
C LEU A 12 -4.88 4.96 -5.86
N ARG A 13 -5.88 4.09 -6.04
CA ARG A 13 -5.63 2.68 -6.30
C ARG A 13 -4.91 2.49 -7.63
N GLU A 14 -5.36 3.15 -8.68
CA GLU A 14 -4.74 3.12 -10.01
C GLU A 14 -3.31 3.66 -9.98
N LEU A 15 -3.09 4.81 -9.35
CA LEU A 15 -1.76 5.39 -9.13
C LEU A 15 -0.84 4.40 -8.42
N LEU A 16 -1.27 3.84 -7.28
CA LEU A 16 -0.44 2.91 -6.50
C LEU A 16 -0.25 1.55 -7.21
N GLN A 17 -1.16 1.15 -8.10
CA GLN A 17 -1.01 -0.08 -8.90
C GLN A 17 -0.02 0.10 -10.05
N ASN A 18 -0.01 1.27 -10.70
CA ASN A 18 0.76 1.53 -11.92
C ASN A 18 1.99 2.44 -11.70
N HIS A 19 2.36 2.72 -10.45
CA HIS A 19 3.53 3.55 -10.17
C HIS A 19 4.86 2.84 -10.49
N THR A 20 5.85 3.64 -10.88
CA THR A 20 7.26 3.27 -10.86
C THR A 20 7.87 3.78 -9.57
N PHE A 21 8.46 2.90 -8.77
CA PHE A 21 9.22 3.32 -7.60
C PHE A 21 10.52 4.02 -8.02
N VAL A 22 10.77 5.22 -7.48
CA VAL A 22 11.97 6.01 -7.83
C VAL A 22 13.03 5.87 -6.74
N GLY A 23 12.65 6.01 -5.47
CA GLY A 23 13.59 5.92 -4.36
C GLY A 23 13.03 6.34 -3.01
N SER A 24 13.71 5.95 -1.94
CA SER A 24 13.36 6.36 -0.59
C SER A 24 14.01 7.70 -0.26
N VAL A 25 13.23 8.64 0.28
CA VAL A 25 13.73 9.92 0.79
C VAL A 25 14.24 9.74 2.22
N ASN A 26 13.45 9.05 3.05
CA ASN A 26 13.80 8.64 4.41
C ASN A 26 12.89 7.48 4.85
N GLN A 27 12.91 7.10 6.13
CA GLN A 27 12.09 6.01 6.67
C GLN A 27 10.57 6.23 6.54
N LYS A 28 10.11 7.49 6.40
CA LYS A 28 8.69 7.85 6.34
C LYS A 28 8.21 8.09 4.91
N TYR A 29 9.07 8.58 4.02
CA TYR A 29 8.69 9.04 2.69
C TYR A 29 9.50 8.38 1.57
N ALA A 30 8.82 8.11 0.45
CA ALA A 30 9.41 7.67 -0.80
C ALA A 30 8.88 8.48 -1.98
N LEU A 31 9.63 8.46 -3.08
CA LEU A 31 9.24 9.02 -4.36
C LEU A 31 8.74 7.91 -5.27
N VAL A 32 7.59 8.18 -5.90
CA VAL A 32 7.00 7.32 -6.92
C VAL A 32 6.63 8.17 -8.13
N GLN A 33 6.88 7.64 -9.31
CA GLN A 33 6.45 8.25 -10.56
C GLN A 33 5.18 7.54 -11.03
N HIS A 34 4.18 8.30 -11.48
CA HIS A 34 3.06 7.75 -12.21
C HIS A 34 2.78 8.62 -13.43
N GLN A 35 2.77 7.99 -14.62
CA GLN A 35 2.77 8.70 -15.91
C GLN A 35 3.90 9.73 -15.97
N THR A 36 3.58 11.01 -16.18
CA THR A 36 4.54 12.12 -16.24
C THR A 36 4.74 12.83 -14.90
N ASN A 37 4.02 12.41 -13.85
CA ASN A 37 4.01 13.08 -12.55
C ASN A 37 4.91 12.35 -11.54
N LEU A 38 5.60 13.14 -10.71
CA LEU A 38 6.39 12.65 -9.60
C LEU A 38 5.69 12.99 -8.27
N TYR A 39 5.47 11.97 -7.45
CA TYR A 39 4.77 12.07 -6.18
C TYR A 39 5.68 11.70 -5.02
N ILE A 40 5.52 12.40 -3.91
CA ILE A 40 6.01 11.96 -2.61
C ILE A 40 4.88 11.22 -1.88
N VAL A 41 5.19 10.05 -1.34
CA VAL A 41 4.22 9.22 -0.62
C VAL A 41 4.69 8.95 0.79
N ASN A 42 3.73 8.88 1.73
CA ASN A 42 4.00 8.49 3.11
C ASN A 42 3.98 6.97 3.23
N THR A 43 5.14 6.34 3.09
CA THR A 43 5.33 4.89 3.12
C THR A 43 4.82 4.28 4.43
N ARG A 44 4.93 5.00 5.56
CA ARG A 44 4.44 4.51 6.86
C ARG A 44 2.91 4.41 6.90
N GLN A 45 2.18 5.38 6.34
CA GLN A 45 0.72 5.32 6.30
C GLN A 45 0.23 4.28 5.28
N ILE A 46 0.82 4.25 4.08
CA ILE A 46 0.43 3.28 3.05
C ILE A 46 0.66 1.85 3.51
N SER A 47 1.83 1.55 4.10
CA SER A 47 2.12 0.21 4.63
C SER A 47 1.16 -0.17 5.76
N LYS A 48 0.84 0.75 6.68
CA LYS A 48 -0.13 0.48 7.76
C LYS A 48 -1.50 0.06 7.19
N GLU A 49 -2.03 0.80 6.22
CA GLU A 49 -3.33 0.47 5.61
C GLU A 49 -3.25 -0.81 4.76
N LEU A 50 -2.15 -1.00 4.03
CA LEU A 50 -1.92 -2.24 3.27
C LEU A 50 -1.94 -3.46 4.18
N PHE A 51 -1.18 -3.43 5.28
CA PHE A 51 -1.14 -4.54 6.22
C PHE A 51 -2.49 -4.74 6.90
N TYR A 52 -3.19 -3.67 7.29
CA TYR A 52 -4.54 -3.79 7.84
C TYR A 52 -5.49 -4.51 6.87
N GLN A 53 -5.50 -4.12 5.59
CA GLN A 53 -6.32 -4.76 4.57
C GLN A 53 -5.92 -6.21 4.31
N LEU A 54 -4.62 -6.52 4.28
CA LEU A 54 -4.12 -7.90 4.14
C LEU A 54 -4.50 -8.76 5.35
N MET A 55 -4.39 -8.23 6.56
CA MET A 55 -4.78 -8.95 7.78
C MET A 55 -6.27 -9.27 7.79
N LEU A 56 -7.12 -8.32 7.39
CA LEU A 56 -8.56 -8.56 7.25
C LEU A 56 -8.89 -9.60 6.18
N ARG A 57 -8.20 -9.56 5.02
CA ARG A 57 -8.42 -10.51 3.92
C ARG A 57 -7.98 -11.93 4.27
N ASN A 58 -6.88 -12.04 4.99
CA ASN A 58 -6.26 -13.33 5.34
C ASN A 58 -6.59 -13.79 6.76
N PHE A 59 -7.56 -13.15 7.42
CA PHE A 59 -7.97 -13.52 8.78
C PHE A 59 -8.41 -14.98 8.82
N GLY A 60 -7.80 -15.77 9.71
CA GLY A 60 -8.04 -17.22 9.80
C GLY A 60 -7.30 -18.08 8.78
N ASN A 61 -6.65 -17.48 7.77
CA ASN A 61 -5.92 -18.15 6.69
C ASN A 61 -4.43 -17.74 6.65
N PHE A 62 -3.85 -17.39 7.80
CA PHE A 62 -2.41 -17.15 7.85
C PHE A 62 -1.68 -18.48 7.67
N PRO A 63 -0.83 -18.65 6.63
CA PRO A 63 0.02 -19.81 6.57
C PRO A 63 0.85 -19.82 7.84
N ASN A 64 0.86 -20.95 8.55
CA ASN A 64 1.71 -21.16 9.71
C ASN A 64 3.11 -20.69 9.33
N GLY A 65 3.53 -19.55 9.87
CA GLY A 65 4.82 -18.97 9.56
C GLY A 65 5.84 -20.08 9.76
N ARG A 66 6.55 -20.47 8.70
CA ARG A 66 7.64 -21.43 8.84
C ARG A 66 8.51 -20.89 9.95
N LYS A 67 8.59 -21.63 11.06
CA LYS A 67 9.61 -21.44 12.07
C LYS A 67 10.92 -21.60 11.32
N VAL A 68 11.59 -20.47 11.08
CA VAL A 68 13.02 -20.46 10.82
C VAL A 68 13.71 -20.72 12.14
#